data_AF-P80882-F1
#
_entry.id   AF-P80882-F1
#
_cell.length_a   1.000
_cell.length_b   1.000
_cell.length_c   1.000
_cell.angle_alpha   90.00
_cell.angle_beta   90.00
_cell.angle_gamma   90.00
#
_symmetry.space_group_name_H-M   'P 1'
#
loop_
_entity.id
_entity.type
_entity.pdbx_description
1 polymer ?
#
loop_
_entity_poly.entity_id
_entity_poly.type
_entity_poly.pdbx_seq_one_letter_code
_entity_poly.pdbx_strand_id
1 'polypeptide(L)' 'AAPLVAETDANAKSLGYVADTTKADKTKYPKHTKDQSCSTCALYQGKTAPQGACPLFAGKEVVAKGWCSAWAKKA' A
#
# COMPACT_ATOMS: atom_id res chain seq x y z
N ALA A 1 11.66 3.93 -13.16
CA ALA A 1 10.56 3.49 -12.28
C ALA A 1 10.57 1.97 -12.24
N ALA A 2 10.36 1.38 -11.09
CA ALA A 2 10.18 -0.07 -10.96
C ALA A 2 8.75 -0.47 -11.35
N PRO A 3 8.48 -1.74 -11.69
CA PRO A 3 7.12 -2.20 -11.95
C PRO A 3 6.24 -2.03 -10.71
N LEU A 4 4.95 -1.79 -10.92
CA LEU A 4 3.99 -1.73 -9.82
C LEU A 4 3.74 -3.11 -9.21
N VAL A 5 3.47 -3.14 -7.91
CA VAL A 5 2.96 -4.32 -7.23
C VAL A 5 1.61 -4.71 -7.85
N ALA A 6 1.51 -5.95 -8.32
CA ALA A 6 0.23 -6.49 -8.75
C ALA A 6 -0.52 -6.98 -7.51
N GLU A 7 -1.82 -6.66 -7.40
CA GLU A 7 -2.65 -7.15 -6.30
C GLU A 7 -2.73 -8.69 -6.26
N THR A 8 -2.40 -9.35 -7.36
CA THR A 8 -2.33 -10.81 -7.48
C THR A 8 -1.00 -11.42 -7.03
N ASP A 9 0.04 -10.60 -6.79
CA ASP A 9 1.33 -11.09 -6.28
C ASP A 9 1.13 -11.76 -4.92
N ALA A 10 1.90 -12.82 -4.63
CA ALA A 10 1.74 -13.59 -3.39
C ALA A 10 1.87 -12.71 -2.13
N ASN A 11 2.86 -11.82 -2.09
CA ASN A 11 3.06 -10.93 -0.96
C ASN A 11 1.98 -9.83 -0.88
N ALA A 12 1.47 -9.37 -2.03
CA ALA A 12 0.35 -8.44 -2.08
C ALA A 12 -0.92 -9.06 -1.48
N LYS A 13 -1.25 -10.30 -1.86
CA LYS A 13 -2.37 -11.05 -1.27
C LYS A 13 -2.21 -11.28 0.22
N SER A 14 -1.00 -11.64 0.67
CA SER A 14 -0.69 -11.86 2.09
C SER A 14 -0.97 -10.60 2.91
N LEU A 15 -0.54 -9.44 2.42
CA LEU A 15 -0.72 -8.16 3.10
C LEU A 15 -2.07 -7.49 2.80
N GLY A 16 -2.89 -8.04 1.90
CA GLY A 16 -4.12 -7.40 1.41
C GLY A 16 -3.86 -6.07 0.72
N TYR A 17 -2.79 -5.99 -0.08
CA TYR A 17 -2.49 -4.79 -0.84
C TYR A 17 -3.54 -4.53 -1.91
N VAL A 18 -3.96 -3.27 -1.99
CA VAL A 18 -4.79 -2.72 -3.06
C VAL A 18 -4.14 -1.44 -3.56
N ALA A 19 -4.21 -1.18 -4.86
CA ALA A 19 -3.71 0.05 -5.48
C ALA A 19 -4.61 1.27 -5.18
N ASP A 20 -5.82 1.02 -4.68
CA ASP A 20 -6.80 2.02 -4.27
C ASP A 20 -7.32 1.67 -2.87
N THR A 21 -7.00 2.51 -1.88
CA THR A 21 -7.41 2.33 -0.48
C THR A 21 -8.92 2.15 -0.31
N THR A 22 -9.75 2.73 -1.20
CA THR A 22 -11.21 2.58 -1.12
C THR A 22 -11.69 1.16 -1.39
N LYS A 23 -10.83 0.32 -1.99
CA LYS A 23 -11.07 -1.09 -2.31
C LYS A 23 -10.52 -2.06 -1.27
N ALA A 24 -9.95 -1.57 -0.16
CA ALA A 24 -9.50 -2.45 0.91
C ALA A 24 -10.67 -3.30 1.43
N ASP A 25 -10.42 -4.59 1.64
CA ASP A 25 -11.43 -5.53 2.12
C ASP A 25 -11.83 -5.19 3.56
N LYS A 26 -13.01 -4.58 3.71
CA LYS A 26 -13.54 -4.13 5.01
C LYS A 26 -13.93 -5.27 5.94
N THR A 27 -14.25 -6.45 5.39
CA THR A 27 -14.57 -7.63 6.18
C THR A 27 -13.29 -8.20 6.79
N LYS A 28 -12.22 -8.27 6.00
CA LYS A 28 -10.92 -8.76 6.46
C LYS A 28 -10.17 -7.73 7.31
N TYR A 29 -10.34 -6.44 7.04
CA TYR A 29 -9.62 -5.34 7.69
C TYR A 29 -10.59 -4.29 8.26
N PRO A 30 -11.38 -4.62 9.30
CA PRO A 30 -12.41 -3.72 9.85
C PRO A 30 -11.86 -2.43 10.48
N LYS A 31 -10.54 -2.35 10.72
CA LYS A 31 -9.85 -1.16 11.25
C LYS A 31 -9.30 -0.24 10.16
N HIS A 32 -9.38 -0.64 8.89
CA HIS A 32 -9.02 0.23 7.78
C HIS A 32 -9.95 1.45 7.74
N THR A 33 -9.39 2.60 7.43
CA THR A 33 -10.17 3.81 7.11
C THR A 33 -9.63 4.41 5.82
N LYS A 34 -10.50 5.14 5.09
CA LYS A 34 -10.15 5.83 3.84
C LYS A 34 -8.98 6.83 3.97
N ASP A 35 -8.65 7.27 5.18
CA ASP A 35 -7.57 8.21 5.44
C ASP A 35 -6.19 7.50 5.44
N GLN A 36 -6.18 6.17 5.52
CA GLN A 36 -4.99 5.35 5.40
C GLN A 36 -4.65 5.12 3.93
N SER A 37 -3.46 5.54 3.52
CA SER A 37 -2.92 5.20 2.20
C SER A 37 -1.39 5.11 2.25
N CYS A 38 -0.76 4.60 1.19
CA CYS A 38 0.69 4.54 1.10
C CYS A 38 1.31 5.93 1.28
N SER A 39 0.72 6.98 0.72
CA SER A 39 1.23 8.36 0.87
C SER A 39 1.34 8.83 2.34
N THR A 40 0.47 8.30 3.21
CA THR A 40 0.44 8.59 4.66
C THR A 40 1.11 7.50 5.51
N CYS A 41 1.71 6.47 4.89
CA CYS A 41 2.36 5.34 5.55
C CYS A 41 3.84 5.62 5.84
N ALA A 42 4.32 5.30 7.05
CA ALA A 42 5.70 5.45 7.49
C ALA A 42 6.72 4.75 6.58
N LEU A 43 6.29 3.69 5.89
CA LEU A 43 7.16 2.86 5.03
C LEU A 43 7.24 3.36 3.58
N TYR A 44 6.43 4.35 3.18
CA TYR A 44 6.39 4.81 1.79
C TYR A 44 7.54 5.76 1.46
N GLN A 45 8.35 5.36 0.48
CA GLN A 45 9.56 6.07 0.08
C GLN A 45 9.36 6.97 -1.14
N GLY A 46 8.16 7.01 -1.72
CA GLY A 46 7.83 7.85 -2.88
C GLY A 46 7.63 9.33 -2.58
N LYS A 47 7.73 9.78 -1.32
CA LYS A 47 7.46 11.17 -0.89
C LYS A 47 6.09 11.65 -1.39
N THR A 48 6.05 12.58 -2.34
CA THR A 48 4.84 13.14 -2.96
C THR A 48 4.54 12.57 -4.34
N ALA A 49 5.38 11.67 -4.86
CA ALA A 49 5.15 11.01 -6.15
C ALA A 49 3.92 10.10 -6.10
N PRO A 50 3.21 9.90 -7.23
CA PRO A 50 2.02 9.06 -7.30
C PRO A 50 2.29 7.56 -7.09
N GLN A 51 3.56 7.14 -7.18
CA GLN A 51 4.03 5.81 -6.87
C GLN A 51 5.44 5.88 -6.27
N GLY A 52 5.84 4.84 -5.54
CA GLY A 52 7.18 4.77 -4.97
C GLY A 52 7.44 3.48 -4.22
N ALA A 53 8.70 3.30 -3.84
CA ALA A 53 9.14 2.08 -3.17
C ALA A 53 8.50 1.93 -1.78
N CYS A 54 8.28 0.68 -1.40
CA CYS A 54 7.94 0.25 -0.06
C CYS A 54 8.80 -0.97 0.27
N PRO A 55 9.54 -1.01 1.40
CA PRO A 55 10.48 -2.09 1.72
C PRO A 55 9.82 -3.48 1.80
N LEU A 56 8.50 -3.54 2.02
CA LEU A 56 7.75 -4.80 2.01
C LEU A 56 7.55 -5.38 0.60
N PHE A 57 7.72 -4.57 -0.44
CA PHE A 57 7.53 -4.95 -1.84
C PHE A 57 8.83 -4.78 -2.63
N ALA A 58 9.85 -5.58 -2.27
CA ALA A 58 11.18 -5.48 -2.86
C ALA A 58 11.15 -5.51 -4.40
N GLY A 59 11.86 -4.55 -5.03
CA GLY A 59 11.96 -4.43 -6.48
C GLY A 59 10.70 -3.91 -7.19
N LYS A 60 9.64 -3.54 -6.45
CA LYS A 60 8.40 -3.00 -6.99
C LYS A 60 7.98 -1.70 -6.29
N GLU A 61 7.10 -0.96 -6.94
CA GLU A 61 6.52 0.27 -6.39
C GLU A 61 5.05 0.07 -6.01
N VAL A 62 4.62 0.75 -4.95
CA VAL A 62 3.21 0.84 -4.56
C VAL A 62 2.62 2.15 -5.06
N VAL A 63 1.31 2.17 -5.29
CA VAL A 63 0.59 3.39 -5.64
C VAL A 63 0.36 4.21 -4.37
N ALA A 64 0.59 5.53 -4.43
CA ALA A 64 0.43 6.44 -3.29
C ALA A 64 -0.97 6.40 -2.67
N LYS A 65 -2.00 6.17 -3.49
CA LYS A 65 -3.40 5.99 -3.09
C LYS A 65 -3.74 4.57 -2.61
N GLY A 66 -2.82 3.63 -2.75
CA GLY A 66 -3.00 2.24 -2.35
C GLY A 66 -2.88 2.06 -0.84
N TRP A 67 -3.07 0.84 -0.38
CA TRP A 67 -3.03 0.47 1.03
C TRP A 67 -2.67 -1.01 1.20
N CYS A 68 -2.11 -1.39 2.35
CA CYS A 68 -2.02 -2.78 2.79
C CYS A 68 -2.14 -2.86 4.31
N SER A 69 -2.38 -4.05 4.86
CA SER A 69 -2.56 -4.29 6.30
C SER A 69 -1.39 -3.90 7.18
N ALA A 70 -0.19 -3.73 6.60
CA ALA A 70 0.99 -3.23 7.29
C ALA A 70 1.06 -1.68 7.33
N TRP A 71 0.00 -0.98 6.92
CA TRP A 71 -0.06 0.48 7.03
C TRP A 71 0.22 0.91 8.46
N ALA A 72 1.21 1.79 8.60
CA ALA A 72 1.56 2.44 9.85
C ALA A 72 1.60 3.94 9.60
N LYS A 73 0.93 4.73 10.45
CA LYS A 73 0.89 6.18 10.30
C LYS A 73 2.32 6.76 10.33
N LYS A 74 2.62 7.68 9.42
CA LYS A 74 3.82 8.54 9.55
C LYS A 74 3.80 9.27 10.90
N ALA A 75 4.96 9.29 11.56
CA ALA A 75 5.17 10.08 12.77
C ALA A 75 5.03 11.58 12.47
#